data_AF-A0AAV7KBZ7-F1
#
_entry.id   AF-A0AAV7KBZ7-F1
#
_cell.length_a   1.000
_cell.length_b   1.000
_cell.length_c   1.000
_cell.angle_alpha   90.00
_cell.angle_beta   90.00
_cell.angle_gamma   90.00
#
_symmetry.space_group_name_H-M   'P 1'
#
loop_
_entity.id
_entity.type
_entity.pdbx_description
1 polymer ?
#
loop_
_entity_poly.entity_id
_entity_poly.type
_entity_poly.pdbx_seq_one_letter_code
_entity_poly.pdbx_strand_id
1 'polypeptide(L)'
;MPLCSMAWREQRNHSDGYYFCSVKVQGHPKKTKSRITYLNLPSALRPVAHGLGILVPKALVASKVQDCVDSESEDQFDTSFEMQSDTPKLFSQEDLND
;
A
#
# COMPACT_ATOMS: atom_id res chain seq x y z
N MET A 1 -10.71 20.52 -15.67
CA MET A 1 -9.45 20.13 -14.99
C MET A 1 -9.16 18.69 -15.39
N PRO A 2 -8.09 18.39 -16.14
CA PRO A 2 -7.77 16.99 -16.43
C PRO A 2 -7.28 16.33 -15.15
N LEU A 3 -7.91 15.22 -14.78
CA LEU A 3 -7.48 14.37 -13.67
C LEU A 3 -6.13 13.78 -14.05
N CYS A 4 -5.03 14.37 -13.58
CA CYS A 4 -3.72 13.74 -13.70
C CYS A 4 -3.67 12.60 -12.69
N SER A 5 -4.13 11.41 -13.08
CA SER A 5 -3.87 10.22 -12.29
C SER A 5 -2.36 9.95 -12.34
N MET A 6 -1.83 9.52 -11.21
CA MET A 6 -0.42 9.19 -11.04
C MET A 6 -0.30 7.67 -11.15
N ALA A 7 0.39 7.16 -12.18
CA ALA A 7 0.61 5.73 -12.36
C ALA A 7 1.87 5.32 -11.59
N TRP A 8 1.72 4.45 -10.59
CA TRP A 8 2.88 3.80 -9.98
C TRP A 8 3.58 2.91 -11.02
N ARG A 9 4.91 2.88 -10.98
CA ARG A 9 5.69 2.02 -11.87
C ARG A 9 5.55 0.57 -11.42
N GLU A 10 5.38 -0.34 -12.37
CA GLU A 10 5.32 -1.77 -12.07
C GLU A 10 6.62 -2.27 -11.45
N GLN A 11 6.49 -3.14 -10.44
CA GLN A 11 7.63 -3.82 -9.85
C GLN A 11 8.15 -4.87 -10.85
N ARG A 12 9.42 -4.79 -11.22
CA ARG A 12 10.03 -5.73 -12.17
C ARG A 12 10.30 -7.11 -11.58
N ASN A 13 10.69 -7.16 -10.31
CA ASN A 13 11.30 -8.32 -9.68
C ASN A 13 11.14 -8.20 -8.15
N HIS A 14 10.80 -9.29 -7.46
CA HIS A 14 10.73 -9.33 -5.99
C HIS A 14 12.11 -9.25 -5.34
N SER A 15 13.11 -9.90 -5.92
CA SER A 15 14.49 -10.01 -5.43
C SER A 15 15.25 -8.68 -5.52
N ASP A 16 15.19 -8.00 -6.67
CA ASP A 16 16.00 -6.78 -6.93
C ASP A 16 15.18 -5.49 -6.81
N GLY A 17 13.85 -5.59 -6.75
CA GLY A 17 12.94 -4.44 -6.79
C GLY A 17 12.45 -3.96 -5.42
N TYR A 18 12.79 -4.64 -4.33
CA TYR A 18 12.19 -4.39 -3.02
C TYR A 18 13.03 -3.43 -2.15
N TYR A 19 12.66 -2.16 -2.20
CA TYR A 19 13.36 -1.05 -1.54
C TYR A 19 13.55 -1.22 -0.02
N PHE A 20 12.59 -1.84 0.67
CA PHE A 20 12.63 -1.99 2.14
C PHE A 20 13.64 -3.04 2.61
N CYS A 21 13.94 -4.07 1.79
CA CYS A 21 14.89 -5.12 2.16
C CYS A 21 16.33 -4.83 1.71
N SER A 22 16.54 -3.92 0.75
CA SER A 22 17.87 -3.68 0.18
C SER A 22 18.73 -2.70 0.98
N VAL A 23 18.16 -1.94 1.92
CA VAL A 23 18.88 -0.91 2.68
C VAL A 23 19.18 -1.39 4.09
N LYS A 24 20.46 -1.39 4.47
CA LYS A 24 20.88 -1.71 5.85
C LYS A 24 20.48 -0.58 6.80
N VAL A 25 19.32 -0.73 7.42
CA VAL A 25 18.82 0.19 8.45
C VAL A 25 19.32 -0.17 9.85
N GLN A 26 19.85 -1.39 10.04
CA GLN A 26 20.40 -1.85 11.31
C GLN A 26 21.62 -1.02 11.71
N GLY A 27 21.68 -0.60 12.96
CA GLY A 27 22.77 0.26 13.48
C GLY A 27 22.53 1.76 13.31
N HIS A 28 21.41 2.19 12.71
CA HIS A 28 21.03 3.60 12.64
C HIS A 28 20.02 3.98 13.76
N PRO A 29 20.48 4.57 14.88
CA PRO A 29 19.55 5.10 15.88
C PRO A 29 18.74 6.29 15.32
N LYS A 30 17.63 6.64 15.99
CA LYS A 30 16.72 7.73 15.56
C LYS A 30 17.44 9.03 15.16
N LYS A 31 18.53 9.38 15.86
CA LYS A 31 19.33 10.60 15.62
C LYS A 31 20.14 10.57 14.32
N THR A 32 20.42 9.40 13.75
CA THR A 32 21.23 9.23 12.51
C THR A 32 20.44 8.57 11.38
N LYS A 33 19.11 8.56 11.44
CA LYS A 33 18.25 8.08 10.36
C LYS A 33 18.45 8.83 9.05
N SER A 34 18.76 10.12 9.12
CA SER A 34 19.07 10.94 7.93
C SER A 34 20.34 10.52 7.19
N ARG A 35 21.21 9.72 7.84
CA ARG A 35 22.42 9.18 7.21
C ARG A 35 22.17 7.87 6.46
N ILE A 36 20.96 7.31 6.55
CA ILE A 36 20.58 6.13 5.77
C ILE A 36 20.55 6.56 4.31
N THR A 37 21.48 6.01 3.52
CA THR A 37 21.50 6.24 2.09
C THR A 37 20.60 5.22 1.43
N TYR A 38 19.54 5.71 0.82
CA TYR A 38 18.62 4.87 0.06
C TYR A 38 19.07 4.77 -1.39
N LEU A 39 19.00 3.56 -1.93
CA LEU A 39 19.31 3.31 -3.34
C LEU A 39 18.21 3.92 -4.21
N ASN A 40 18.60 4.54 -5.32
CA ASN A 40 17.67 5.08 -6.30
C ASN A 40 17.08 3.94 -7.16
N LEU A 41 16.20 3.14 -6.56
CA LEU A 41 15.58 2.00 -7.21
C LEU A 41 14.47 2.45 -8.17
N PRO A 42 14.37 1.88 -9.39
CA PRO A 42 13.33 2.24 -10.35
C PRO A 42 11.90 2.04 -9.83
N SER A 43 11.70 1.08 -8.91
CA SER A 43 10.43 0.78 -8.25
C SER A 43 10.07 1.79 -7.15
N ALA A 44 11.05 2.49 -6.58
CA ALA A 44 10.84 3.51 -5.55
C ALA A 44 10.78 4.94 -6.13
N LEU A 45 10.86 5.07 -7.46
CA LEU A 45 10.70 6.35 -8.13
C LEU A 45 9.25 6.83 -8.07
N ARG A 46 9.09 8.16 -8.10
CA ARG A 46 7.77 8.78 -8.13
C ARG A 46 6.92 8.24 -9.30
N PRO A 47 5.59 8.17 -9.10
CA PRO A 47 4.65 7.86 -10.16
C PRO A 47 4.87 8.74 -11.39
N VAL A 48 4.65 8.15 -12.56
CA VAL A 48 4.67 8.90 -13.82
C VAL A 48 3.25 9.38 -14.09
N ALA A 49 3.12 10.58 -14.66
CA ALA A 49 1.84 11.04 -15.16
C ALA A 49 1.31 10.03 -16.20
N HIS A 50 0.04 9.66 -16.11
CA HIS A 50 -0.56 8.82 -17.13
C HIS A 50 -0.43 9.49 -18.51
N GLY A 51 0.10 8.75 -19.49
CA GLY A 51 0.17 9.19 -20.89
C GLY A 51 -1.21 9.13 -21.55
N LEU A 52 -1.39 9.87 -22.65
CA LEU A 52 -2.66 9.98 -23.40
C LEU A 52 -3.25 8.63 -23.88
N GLY A 53 -2.45 7.55 -23.89
CA GLY A 53 -2.87 6.21 -24.30
C GLY A 53 -3.29 5.27 -23.16
N ILE A 54 -3.15 5.68 -21.89
CA ILE A 54 -3.52 4.83 -20.74
C ILE A 54 -4.85 5.34 -20.20
N LEU A 55 -5.90 4.53 -20.38
CA LEU A 55 -7.21 4.82 -19.81
C LEU A 55 -7.07 4.88 -18.29
N VAL A 56 -7.30 6.06 -17.71
CA VAL A 56 -7.39 6.22 -16.26
C VAL A 56 -8.54 5.35 -15.79
N PRO A 57 -8.32 4.40 -14.86
CA PRO A 57 -9.40 3.61 -14.30
C PRO A 57 -10.44 4.59 -13.74
N LYS A 58 -11.62 4.64 -14.37
CA LYS A 58 -12.73 5.40 -13.83
C LYS A 58 -13.13 4.68 -12.55
N ALA A 59 -13.14 5.41 -11.43
CA ALA A 59 -13.58 4.85 -10.16
C ALA A 59 -14.91 4.11 -10.39
N LEU A 60 -14.90 2.79 -10.20
CA LEU A 60 -16.11 2.00 -10.27
C LEU A 60 -16.96 2.43 -9.08
N VAL A 61 -18.12 3.02 -9.36
CA VAL A 61 -19.13 3.25 -8.34
C VAL A 61 -19.55 1.86 -7.86
N ALA A 62 -19.06 1.49 -6.67
CA ALA A 62 -19.39 0.29 -5.89
C ALA A 62 -19.58 -1.00 -6.70
N SER A 63 -18.49 -1.68 -7.09
CA SER A 63 -18.56 -3.11 -7.43
C SER A 63 -18.13 -3.92 -6.22
N LYS A 64 -19.06 -4.76 -5.73
CA LYS A 64 -18.87 -5.71 -4.62
C LYS A 64 -17.64 -6.56 -4.89
N VAL A 65 -16.58 -6.38 -4.11
CA VAL A 65 -15.38 -7.20 -4.15
C VAL A 65 -15.76 -8.60 -3.66
N GLN A 66 -15.61 -9.62 -4.50
CA GLN A 66 -15.65 -11.02 -4.05
C GLN A 66 -14.31 -11.29 -3.35
N ASP A 67 -14.38 -11.48 -2.04
CA ASP A 67 -13.25 -11.82 -1.19
C ASP A 67 -12.72 -13.21 -1.57
N CYS A 68 -11.44 -13.28 -1.94
CA CYS A 68 -10.74 -14.54 -2.18
C CYS A 68 -10.35 -15.12 -0.82
N VAL A 69 -11.03 -16.20 -0.42
CA VAL A 69 -10.69 -16.94 0.79
C VAL A 69 -9.30 -17.56 0.65
N ASP A 70 -8.36 -17.07 1.44
CA ASP A 70 -7.05 -17.68 1.66
C ASP A 70 -7.13 -18.48 2.97
N SER A 71 -6.83 -19.78 2.90
CA SER A 71 -6.91 -20.70 4.02
C SER A 71 -5.66 -20.64 4.91
N GLU A 72 -5.93 -20.61 6.21
CA GLU A 72 -5.23 -21.19 7.37
C GLU A 72 -3.80 -20.76 7.76
N SER A 73 -3.68 -20.26 9.01
CA SER A 73 -2.72 -20.80 10.00
C SER A 73 -3.08 -20.32 11.41
N GLU A 74 -3.23 -21.26 12.33
CA GLU A 74 -3.61 -21.10 13.73
C GLU A 74 -2.48 -20.43 14.55
N ASP A 75 -2.76 -19.32 15.25
CA ASP A 75 -1.88 -18.82 16.32
C ASP A 75 -2.67 -18.00 17.38
N GLN A 76 -2.76 -18.59 18.57
CA GLN A 76 -2.88 -18.01 19.92
C GLN A 76 -3.65 -16.68 20.09
N PHE A 77 -4.89 -16.77 20.57
CA PHE A 77 -5.78 -15.63 20.83
C PHE A 77 -5.37 -14.81 22.07
N ASP A 78 -5.12 -13.51 21.87
CA ASP A 78 -5.18 -12.49 22.91
C ASP A 78 -6.67 -12.21 23.20
N THR A 79 -7.14 -12.55 24.40
CA THR A 79 -8.57 -12.54 24.80
C THR A 79 -9.17 -11.14 25.01
N SER A 80 -8.56 -10.09 24.45
CA SER A 80 -9.09 -8.71 24.53
C SER A 80 -9.80 -8.24 23.25
N PHE A 81 -9.96 -9.09 22.24
CA PHE A 81 -10.71 -8.74 21.03
C PHE A 81 -12.18 -9.13 21.18
N GLU A 82 -13.04 -8.14 21.47
CA GLU A 82 -14.47 -8.27 21.26
C GLU A 82 -14.74 -8.21 19.75
N MET A 83 -15.07 -9.35 19.16
CA MET A 83 -15.46 -9.46 17.75
C MET A 83 -16.80 -8.73 17.53
N GLN A 84 -16.72 -7.43 17.24
CA GLN A 84 -17.88 -6.61 16.91
C GLN A 84 -18.42 -7.02 15.54
N SER A 85 -19.32 -8.02 15.53
CA SER A 85 -20.08 -8.54 14.38
C SER A 85 -19.25 -8.98 13.18
N ASP A 86 -19.63 -10.11 12.56
CA ASP A 86 -19.04 -10.58 11.29
C ASP A 86 -19.25 -9.60 10.11
N THR A 87 -19.94 -8.49 10.34
CA THR A 87 -20.22 -7.48 9.33
C THR A 87 -19.18 -6.37 9.35
N PRO A 88 -18.53 -6.05 8.22
CA PRO A 88 -17.56 -4.98 8.16
C PRO A 88 -18.21 -3.65 8.54
N LYS A 89 -17.61 -2.96 9.52
CA LYS A 89 -18.04 -1.62 9.92
C LYS A 89 -17.81 -0.66 8.76
N LEU A 90 -18.89 -0.13 8.19
CA LEU A 90 -18.83 0.88 7.14
C LEU A 90 -18.69 2.26 7.79
N PHE A 91 -17.71 3.03 7.32
CA PHE A 91 -17.54 4.45 7.66
C PHE A 91 -17.99 5.31 6.48
N SER A 92 -18.57 6.47 6.79
CA SER A 92 -18.93 7.47 5.79
C SER A 92 -17.74 8.41 5.50
N GLN A 93 -17.79 9.14 4.39
CA GLN A 93 -16.69 10.04 3.99
C GLN A 93 -16.58 11.23 4.95
N GLU A 94 -17.70 11.68 5.49
CA GLU A 94 -17.78 12.72 6.50
C GLU A 94 -17.16 12.32 7.85
N ASP A 95 -17.18 11.02 8.20
CA ASP A 95 -16.51 10.50 9.41
C ASP A 95 -14.96 10.56 9.31
N LEU A 96 -14.44 10.75 8.09
CA LEU A 96 -13.00 10.76 7.79
C LEU A 96 -12.41 12.16 7.59
N ASN A 97 -13.23 13.20 7.67
CA ASN A 97 -12.76 14.58 7.53
C ASN A 97 -12.52 15.18 8.93
N ASP A 98 -11.25 15.39 9.30
CA ASP A 98 -10.81 16.09 10.53
C ASP A 98 -11.14 17.60 10.51
#